data_AF-A0A7S2TVV4-F1
#
_entry.id   AF-A0A7S2TVV4-F1
#
_cell.length_a   1.000
_cell.length_b   1.000
_cell.length_c   1.000
_cell.angle_alpha   90.00
_cell.angle_beta   90.00
_cell.angle_gamma   90.00
#
_symmetry.space_group_name_H-M   'P 1'
#
loop_
_entity.id
_entity.type
_entity.pdbx_description
1 polymer ?
#
loop_
_entity_poly.entity_id
_entity_poly.type
_entity_poly.pdbx_seq_one_letter_code
_entity_poly.pdbx_strand_id
1 'polypeptide(L)'
;EAVNPLAVTLQGFVGIQTPWRKALSECGFKVEESELTPLFKYLGFCLEQVVADNELGGLMSALNGEYISPGPGGDPIRNPKVLPTGKNMHALDPQSIPTSAAVKCAKVVVDRLVERQKQDNGGVWPESVALTLWGTDNIKTYGESLAQAMWLVGVEPVADSIGRVNKLRLIPLEELGRPRIDTVVSCSGVFRDLFINQMNLLDRAVKMAAEADEPLDQNFVRKHSLEQAEELGIDLRTAATRIFSNSAGSYSANVGLAIENGGGKDESQLQ
;
A
#
# COMPACT_ATOMS: atom_id res chain seq x y z
N GLU A 1 -10.42 -10.73 -34.47
CA GLU A 1 -10.77 -12.02 -35.10
C GLU A 1 -11.31 -12.96 -34.03
N ALA A 2 -12.56 -13.39 -34.15
CA ALA A 2 -13.14 -14.37 -33.23
C ALA A 2 -12.44 -15.72 -33.44
N VAL A 3 -11.77 -16.24 -32.42
CA VAL A 3 -11.16 -17.57 -32.46
C VAL A 3 -12.29 -18.58 -32.64
N ASN A 4 -12.34 -19.18 -33.83
CA ASN A 4 -13.36 -20.15 -34.20
C ASN A 4 -13.34 -21.33 -33.19
N PRO A 5 -14.45 -21.64 -32.49
CA PRO A 5 -14.51 -22.73 -31.51
C PRO A 5 -14.10 -24.09 -32.09
N LEU A 6 -14.32 -24.31 -33.38
CA LEU A 6 -13.90 -25.52 -34.10
C LEU A 6 -12.37 -25.64 -34.22
N ALA A 7 -11.65 -24.52 -34.32
CA ALA A 7 -10.19 -24.51 -34.42
C ALA A 7 -9.52 -24.90 -33.10
N VAL A 8 -10.09 -24.46 -31.96
CA VAL A 8 -9.62 -24.86 -30.62
C VAL A 8 -9.84 -26.36 -30.38
N THR A 9 -10.97 -26.88 -30.86
CA THR A 9 -11.32 -28.31 -30.72
C THR A 9 -10.43 -29.21 -31.60
N LEU A 10 -10.05 -28.74 -32.79
CA LEU A 10 -9.12 -29.45 -33.69
C LEU A 10 -7.66 -29.40 -33.22
N GLN A 11 -7.23 -28.32 -32.57
CA GLN A 11 -5.88 -28.21 -31.98
C GLN A 11 -5.65 -29.18 -30.82
N GLY A 12 -6.70 -29.65 -30.12
CA GLY A 12 -6.57 -30.69 -29.11
C GLY A 12 -6.31 -32.09 -29.67
N PHE A 13 -6.63 -32.34 -30.95
CA PHE A 13 -6.54 -33.65 -31.61
C PHE A 13 -5.24 -33.86 -32.40
N VAL A 14 -4.64 -32.79 -32.89
CA VAL A 14 -3.33 -32.79 -33.55
C VAL A 14 -2.39 -32.18 -32.54
N GLY A 15 -1.36 -32.88 -32.06
CA GLY A 15 -0.45 -32.46 -30.98
C GLY A 15 0.39 -31.19 -31.25
N ILE A 16 -0.26 -30.11 -31.69
CA ILE A 16 0.27 -28.79 -31.98
C ILE A 16 0.32 -28.08 -30.63
N GLN A 17 1.54 -27.93 -30.11
CA GLN A 17 1.75 -27.10 -28.93
C GLN A 17 1.24 -25.68 -29.20
N THR A 18 0.52 -25.13 -28.24
CA THR A 18 0.05 -23.74 -28.30
C THR A 18 1.24 -22.78 -28.46
N PRO A 19 1.08 -21.65 -29.20
CA PRO A 19 2.19 -20.73 -29.47
C PRO A 19 2.92 -20.25 -28.20
N TRP A 20 2.16 -20.02 -27.12
CA TRP A 20 2.71 -19.61 -25.83
C TRP A 20 3.48 -20.72 -25.10
N ARG A 21 3.04 -21.98 -25.18
CA ARG A 21 3.79 -23.12 -24.61
C ARG A 21 5.14 -23.27 -25.29
N LYS A 22 5.19 -23.11 -26.61
CA LYS A 22 6.43 -23.13 -27.38
C LYS A 22 7.37 -22.00 -26.95
N ALA A 23 6.88 -20.76 -26.88
CA ALA A 23 7.68 -19.60 -26.47
C ALA A 23 8.25 -19.75 -25.05
N LEU A 24 7.45 -20.22 -24.09
CA LEU A 24 7.92 -20.45 -22.72
C LEU A 24 8.97 -21.56 -22.64
N SER A 25 8.78 -22.64 -23.41
CA SER A 25 9.77 -23.72 -23.52
C SER A 25 11.08 -23.23 -24.12
N GLU A 26 11.05 -22.34 -25.13
CA GLU A 26 12.24 -21.72 -25.72
C GLU A 26 12.98 -20.81 -24.73
N CYS A 27 12.26 -20.16 -23.81
CA CYS A 27 12.84 -19.39 -22.70
C CYS A 27 13.30 -20.26 -21.51
N GLY A 28 13.22 -21.59 -21.60
CA GLY A 28 13.67 -22.51 -20.55
C GLY A 28 12.67 -22.76 -19.43
N PHE A 29 11.42 -22.29 -19.54
CA PHE A 29 10.36 -22.56 -18.56
C PHE A 29 9.66 -23.88 -18.89
N LYS A 30 9.64 -24.81 -17.92
CA LYS A 30 8.86 -26.05 -18.00
C LYS A 30 7.53 -25.85 -17.29
N VAL A 31 6.45 -25.71 -18.05
CA VAL A 31 5.11 -25.45 -17.49
C VAL A 31 4.09 -26.37 -18.15
N GLU A 32 3.18 -26.92 -17.35
CA GLU A 32 2.09 -27.76 -17.83
C GLU A 32 0.99 -26.94 -18.49
N GLU A 33 0.41 -27.46 -19.56
CA GLU A 33 -0.59 -26.73 -20.35
C GLU A 33 -1.89 -26.44 -19.58
N SER A 34 -2.22 -27.31 -18.62
CA SER A 34 -3.33 -27.12 -17.69
C SER A 34 -3.15 -25.88 -16.80
N GLU A 35 -1.91 -25.50 -16.49
CA GLU A 35 -1.60 -24.30 -15.67
C GLU A 35 -1.60 -23.02 -16.53
N LEU A 36 -1.21 -23.12 -17.80
CA LEU A 36 -1.18 -21.99 -18.72
C LEU A 36 -2.59 -21.58 -19.21
N THR A 37 -3.51 -22.54 -19.32
CA THR A 37 -4.83 -22.28 -19.92
C THR A 37 -5.63 -21.20 -19.16
N PRO A 38 -5.77 -21.25 -17.81
CA PRO A 38 -6.45 -20.18 -17.06
C PRO A 38 -5.74 -18.83 -17.18
N LEU A 39 -4.40 -18.82 -17.18
CA LEU A 39 -3.60 -17.61 -17.32
C LEU A 39 -3.87 -16.92 -18.68
N PHE A 40 -3.76 -17.66 -19.78
CA PHE A 40 -3.97 -17.07 -21.11
C PHE A 40 -5.43 -16.68 -21.37
N LYS A 41 -6.41 -17.38 -20.76
CA LYS A 41 -7.81 -16.93 -20.74
C LYS A 41 -7.95 -15.59 -20.00
N TYR A 42 -7.31 -15.45 -18.85
CA TYR A 42 -7.32 -14.20 -18.09
C TYR A 42 -6.62 -13.06 -18.86
N LEU A 43 -5.48 -13.32 -19.49
CA LEU A 43 -4.79 -12.34 -20.34
C LEU A 43 -5.64 -11.93 -21.55
N GLY A 44 -6.35 -12.87 -22.18
CA GLY A 44 -7.30 -12.57 -23.25
C GLY A 44 -8.42 -11.65 -22.78
N PHE A 45 -9.04 -11.95 -21.63
CA PHE A 45 -10.02 -11.07 -21.00
C PHE A 45 -9.46 -9.67 -20.73
N CYS A 46 -8.26 -9.59 -20.13
CA CYS A 46 -7.60 -8.30 -19.85
C CYS A 46 -7.34 -7.51 -21.14
N LEU A 47 -6.87 -8.16 -22.21
CA LEU A 47 -6.64 -7.51 -23.50
C LEU A 47 -7.91 -6.87 -24.04
N GLU A 48 -9.04 -7.59 -23.99
CA GLU A 48 -10.35 -7.04 -24.38
C GLU A 48 -10.71 -5.78 -23.58
N GLN A 49 -10.41 -5.75 -22.28
CA GLN A 49 -10.69 -4.57 -21.44
C GLN A 49 -9.71 -3.42 -21.71
N VAL A 50 -8.45 -3.71 -22.03
CA VAL A 50 -7.40 -2.72 -22.33
C VAL A 50 -7.72 -1.96 -23.63
N VAL A 51 -8.21 -2.67 -24.66
CA VAL A 51 -8.46 -2.09 -25.98
C VAL A 51 -9.89 -1.57 -26.17
N ALA A 52 -10.70 -1.56 -25.10
CA ALA A 52 -12.05 -1.05 -25.13
C ALA A 52 -12.08 0.48 -25.29
N ASP A 53 -12.99 1.00 -26.10
CA ASP A 53 -13.12 2.43 -26.41
C ASP A 53 -14.42 3.00 -25.83
N ASN A 54 -14.42 3.21 -24.51
CA ASN A 54 -15.62 3.60 -23.75
C ASN A 54 -15.60 5.06 -23.27
N GLU A 55 -14.48 5.77 -23.38
CA GLU A 55 -14.27 7.06 -22.71
C GLU A 55 -15.17 8.17 -23.26
N LEU A 56 -15.21 8.31 -24.59
CA LEU A 56 -16.10 9.29 -25.23
C LEU A 56 -17.57 8.94 -24.98
N GLY A 57 -17.92 7.64 -25.02
CA GLY A 57 -19.27 7.16 -24.70
C GLY A 57 -19.69 7.54 -23.27
N GLY A 58 -18.81 7.34 -22.28
CA GLY A 58 -19.06 7.73 -20.89
C GLY A 58 -19.29 9.23 -20.72
N LEU A 59 -18.52 10.07 -21.43
CA LEU A 59 -18.73 11.52 -21.42
C LEU A 59 -20.10 11.90 -22.02
N MET A 60 -20.48 11.29 -23.15
CA MET A 60 -21.77 11.59 -23.80
C MET A 60 -22.95 11.21 -22.90
N SER A 61 -22.91 10.03 -22.27
CA SER A 61 -23.93 9.63 -21.29
C SER A 61 -24.02 10.63 -20.12
N ALA A 62 -22.88 11.14 -19.63
CA ALA A 62 -22.87 12.08 -18.51
C ALA A 62 -23.52 13.43 -18.90
N LEU A 63 -23.23 13.93 -20.10
CA LEU A 63 -23.83 15.15 -20.63
C LEU A 63 -25.33 15.00 -20.90
N ASN A 64 -25.80 13.78 -21.19
CA ASN A 64 -27.22 13.47 -21.33
C ASN A 64 -27.94 13.26 -19.98
N GLY A 65 -27.23 13.40 -18.85
CA GLY A 65 -27.81 13.15 -17.53
C GLY A 65 -28.09 11.66 -17.24
N GLU A 66 -27.40 10.76 -17.94
CA GLU A 66 -27.54 9.32 -17.75
C GLU A 66 -26.65 8.81 -16.61
N TYR A 67 -26.95 7.60 -16.14
CA TYR A 67 -26.16 6.94 -15.11
C TYR A 67 -24.83 6.42 -15.67
N ILE A 68 -23.71 6.88 -15.11
CA ILE A 68 -22.37 6.37 -15.42
C ILE A 68 -22.02 5.21 -14.50
N SER A 69 -21.69 4.06 -15.10
CA SER A 69 -21.31 2.87 -14.36
C SER A 69 -20.09 3.13 -13.47
N PRO A 70 -20.15 2.80 -12.16
CA PRO A 70 -19.03 2.96 -11.26
C PRO A 70 -17.96 1.87 -11.49
N GLY A 71 -16.72 2.18 -11.12
CA GLY A 71 -15.64 1.19 -11.12
C GLY A 71 -14.50 1.56 -10.18
N PRO A 72 -13.65 0.60 -9.78
CA PRO A 72 -12.50 0.91 -8.95
C PRO A 72 -11.47 1.71 -9.75
N GLY A 73 -10.96 2.79 -9.16
CA GLY A 73 -9.72 3.43 -9.62
C GLY A 73 -8.50 2.68 -9.08
N GLY A 74 -7.37 2.75 -9.79
CA GLY A 74 -6.15 2.08 -9.31
C GLY A 74 -5.10 1.87 -10.40
N ASP A 75 -4.24 0.88 -10.16
CA ASP A 75 -3.23 0.44 -11.11
C ASP A 75 -3.78 -0.75 -11.94
N PRO A 76 -3.86 -0.64 -13.27
CA PRO A 76 -4.46 -1.68 -14.11
C PRO A 76 -3.63 -2.96 -14.20
N ILE A 77 -2.33 -2.92 -13.88
CA ILE A 77 -1.47 -4.10 -13.88
C ILE A 77 -1.72 -4.90 -12.60
N ARG A 78 -1.77 -4.23 -11.44
CA ARG A 78 -2.07 -4.87 -10.15
C ARG A 78 -3.54 -5.30 -10.02
N ASN A 79 -4.47 -4.50 -10.55
CA ASN A 79 -5.90 -4.79 -10.52
C ASN A 79 -6.54 -4.52 -11.90
N PRO A 80 -6.60 -5.52 -12.80
CA PRO A 80 -7.25 -5.37 -14.09
C PRO A 80 -8.74 -5.03 -14.05
N LYS A 81 -9.42 -5.16 -12.90
CA LYS A 81 -10.83 -4.72 -12.74
C LYS A 81 -11.01 -3.19 -12.83
N VAL A 82 -9.91 -2.43 -12.77
CA VAL A 82 -9.90 -0.99 -13.06
C VAL A 82 -10.31 -0.74 -14.51
N LEU A 83 -10.10 -1.70 -15.41
CA LEU A 83 -10.50 -1.65 -16.80
C LEU A 83 -11.93 -2.18 -17.02
N PRO A 84 -12.58 -1.82 -18.13
CA PRO A 84 -12.19 -0.75 -19.06
C PRO A 84 -12.36 0.64 -18.44
N THR A 85 -11.77 1.66 -19.08
CA THR A 85 -11.95 3.07 -18.74
C THR A 85 -13.35 3.57 -19.16
N GLY A 86 -13.65 4.86 -18.95
CA GLY A 86 -14.98 5.42 -19.19
C GLY A 86 -16.00 5.17 -18.07
N LYS A 87 -15.54 4.73 -16.89
CA LYS A 87 -16.35 4.52 -15.69
C LYS A 87 -16.22 5.68 -14.70
N ASN A 88 -17.21 5.86 -13.83
CA ASN A 88 -17.12 6.77 -12.70
C ASN A 88 -16.27 6.13 -11.60
N MET A 89 -15.00 6.49 -11.53
CA MET A 89 -14.05 5.82 -10.64
C MET A 89 -14.31 6.15 -9.16
N HIS A 90 -14.15 5.15 -8.31
CA HIS A 90 -14.15 5.30 -6.86
C HIS A 90 -12.88 4.70 -6.26
N ALA A 91 -12.56 5.09 -5.02
CA ALA A 91 -11.50 4.48 -4.24
C ALA A 91 -11.95 3.09 -3.70
N LEU A 92 -11.75 2.85 -2.42
CA LEU A 92 -12.15 1.62 -1.73
C LEU A 92 -12.74 1.96 -0.36
N ASP A 93 -13.38 0.98 0.28
CA ASP A 93 -13.82 1.12 1.67
C ASP A 93 -12.58 1.31 2.56
N PRO A 94 -12.45 2.44 3.29
CA PRO A 94 -11.28 2.69 4.12
C PRO A 94 -11.12 1.69 5.27
N GLN A 95 -12.12 0.87 5.59
CA GLN A 95 -12.02 -0.21 6.58
C GLN A 95 -11.57 -1.55 5.99
N SER A 96 -11.43 -1.65 4.67
CA SER A 96 -10.97 -2.86 3.97
C SER A 96 -9.44 -3.00 3.87
N ILE A 97 -8.70 -1.99 4.36
CA ILE A 97 -7.24 -1.94 4.31
C ILE A 97 -6.63 -1.80 5.73
N PRO A 98 -5.39 -2.26 5.96
CA PRO A 98 -4.60 -3.12 5.08
C PRO A 98 -5.18 -4.52 4.93
N THR A 99 -5.10 -5.09 3.72
CA THR A 99 -5.45 -6.50 3.52
C THR A 99 -4.36 -7.43 4.06
N SER A 100 -4.70 -8.69 4.35
CA SER A 100 -3.69 -9.67 4.79
C SER A 100 -2.57 -9.89 3.75
N ALA A 101 -2.85 -9.71 2.47
CA ALA A 101 -1.83 -9.74 1.42
C ALA A 101 -0.90 -8.51 1.53
N ALA A 102 -1.46 -7.32 1.71
CA ALA A 102 -0.69 -6.09 1.92
C ALA A 102 0.21 -6.18 3.16
N VAL A 103 -0.27 -6.76 4.27
CA VAL A 103 0.56 -7.00 5.48
C VAL A 103 1.74 -7.92 5.19
N LYS A 104 1.53 -9.01 4.43
CA LYS A 104 2.63 -9.92 4.03
C LYS A 104 3.66 -9.22 3.13
N CYS A 105 3.20 -8.43 2.16
CA CYS A 105 4.08 -7.62 1.32
C CYS A 105 4.86 -6.59 2.16
N ALA A 106 4.17 -5.90 3.07
CA ALA A 106 4.75 -4.90 3.95
C ALA A 106 5.88 -5.48 4.82
N LYS A 107 5.68 -6.66 5.40
CA LYS A 107 6.73 -7.38 6.14
C LYS A 107 8.01 -7.52 5.29
N VAL A 108 7.89 -8.03 4.06
CA VAL A 108 9.05 -8.21 3.17
C VAL A 108 9.76 -6.90 2.87
N VAL A 109 9.01 -5.80 2.67
CA VAL A 109 9.59 -4.49 2.40
C VAL A 109 10.30 -3.93 3.63
N VAL A 110 9.66 -3.99 4.81
CA VAL A 110 10.25 -3.52 6.07
C VAL A 110 11.49 -4.34 6.41
N ASP A 111 11.42 -5.66 6.36
CA ASP A 111 12.56 -6.53 6.69
C ASP A 111 13.76 -6.22 5.78
N ARG A 112 13.53 -5.96 4.48
CA ARG A 112 14.58 -5.53 3.55
C ARG A 112 15.13 -4.14 3.87
N LEU A 113 14.25 -3.18 4.21
CA LEU A 113 14.64 -1.82 4.57
C LEU A 113 15.55 -1.83 5.80
N VAL A 114 15.13 -2.49 6.87
CA VAL A 114 15.85 -2.49 8.15
C VAL A 114 17.13 -3.29 8.06
N GLU A 115 17.14 -4.40 7.32
CA GLU A 115 18.34 -5.20 7.10
C GLU A 115 19.36 -4.42 6.26
N ARG A 116 18.92 -3.73 5.21
CA ARG A 116 19.80 -2.89 4.41
C ARG A 116 20.40 -1.76 5.24
N GLN A 117 19.57 -1.05 6.01
CA GLN A 117 20.02 0.02 6.89
C GLN A 117 21.02 -0.47 7.93
N LYS A 118 20.77 -1.65 8.51
CA LYS A 118 21.67 -2.29 9.47
C LYS A 118 23.02 -2.63 8.86
N GLN A 119 23.03 -3.18 7.64
CA GLN A 119 24.27 -3.49 6.92
C GLN A 119 25.10 -2.24 6.65
N ASP A 120 24.44 -1.16 6.21
CA ASP A 120 25.11 0.10 5.88
C ASP A 120 25.59 0.86 7.14
N ASN A 121 25.04 0.55 8.32
CA ASN A 121 25.34 1.23 9.59
C ASN A 121 26.03 0.31 10.63
N GLY A 122 26.89 -0.59 10.20
CA GLY A 122 27.78 -1.34 11.10
C GLY A 122 27.07 -2.37 11.99
N GLY A 123 25.93 -2.89 11.55
CA GLY A 123 25.17 -3.91 12.28
C GLY A 123 24.14 -3.36 13.27
N VAL A 124 23.94 -2.04 13.33
CA VAL A 124 23.03 -1.38 14.27
C VAL A 124 21.66 -1.15 13.62
N TRP A 125 20.59 -1.48 14.35
CA TRP A 125 19.23 -1.20 13.90
C TRP A 125 18.94 0.31 13.88
N PRO A 126 18.18 0.84 12.91
CA PRO A 126 17.72 2.22 12.99
C PRO A 126 16.75 2.37 14.17
N GLU A 127 16.95 3.40 14.99
CA GLU A 127 16.03 3.65 16.11
C GLU A 127 14.71 4.31 15.66
N SER A 128 14.76 5.12 14.59
CA SER A 128 13.59 5.81 14.04
C SER A 128 13.62 5.87 12.52
N VAL A 129 12.45 5.75 11.90
CA VAL A 129 12.24 5.89 10.45
C VAL A 129 11.17 6.95 10.18
N ALA A 130 11.52 7.99 9.42
CA ALA A 130 10.55 8.95 8.90
C ALA A 130 9.95 8.45 7.57
N LEU A 131 8.63 8.45 7.45
CA LEU A 131 7.94 7.99 6.23
C LEU A 131 6.71 8.84 5.92
N THR A 132 6.34 8.87 4.63
CA THR A 132 5.19 9.60 4.12
C THR A 132 4.12 8.62 3.63
N LEU A 133 2.86 8.85 4.02
CA LEU A 133 1.72 8.07 3.54
C LEU A 133 0.87 8.88 2.54
N TRP A 134 0.67 8.31 1.35
CA TRP A 134 -0.19 8.86 0.32
C TRP A 134 -1.47 8.04 0.17
N GLY A 135 -2.58 8.73 -0.13
CA GLY A 135 -3.85 8.03 -0.36
C GLY A 135 -3.80 7.14 -1.61
N THR A 136 -3.12 7.59 -2.66
CA THR A 136 -3.09 6.94 -3.97
C THR A 136 -2.41 5.58 -3.95
N ASP A 137 -1.26 5.42 -3.30
CA ASP A 137 -0.58 4.12 -3.21
C ASP A 137 -1.34 3.16 -2.29
N ASN A 138 -1.93 3.66 -1.19
CA ASN A 138 -2.72 2.83 -0.29
C ASN A 138 -4.01 2.30 -0.95
N ILE A 139 -4.63 3.06 -1.86
CA ILE A 139 -5.72 2.56 -2.72
C ILE A 139 -5.22 1.46 -3.65
N LYS A 140 -4.10 1.70 -4.36
CA LYS A 140 -3.57 0.79 -5.39
C LYS A 140 -3.02 -0.51 -4.82
N THR A 141 -2.51 -0.48 -3.60
CA THR A 141 -1.85 -1.61 -2.94
C THR A 141 -2.67 -2.23 -1.82
N TYR A 142 -3.87 -1.72 -1.57
CA TYR A 142 -4.72 -2.13 -0.47
C TYR A 142 -4.03 -2.01 0.90
N GLY A 143 -3.26 -0.93 1.10
CA GLY A 143 -2.66 -0.57 2.38
C GLY A 143 -1.23 -1.07 2.62
N GLU A 144 -0.40 -1.32 1.60
CA GLU A 144 0.97 -1.84 1.81
C GLU A 144 1.83 -0.88 2.64
N SER A 145 1.89 0.42 2.30
CA SER A 145 2.73 1.39 3.03
C SER A 145 2.20 1.69 4.45
N LEU A 146 0.87 1.70 4.63
CA LEU A 146 0.25 1.76 5.95
C LEU A 146 0.65 0.54 6.82
N ALA A 147 0.63 -0.65 6.25
CA ALA A 147 1.07 -1.86 6.95
C ALA A 147 2.57 -1.85 7.24
N GLN A 148 3.41 -1.23 6.39
CA GLN A 148 4.84 -1.06 6.67
C GLN A 148 5.06 -0.20 7.93
N ALA A 149 4.31 0.89 8.08
CA ALA A 149 4.35 1.74 9.27
C ALA A 149 4.00 0.95 10.55
N MET A 150 2.93 0.14 10.51
CA MET A 150 2.54 -0.70 11.65
C MET A 150 3.59 -1.79 11.94
N TRP A 151 4.14 -2.40 10.89
CA TRP A 151 5.14 -3.46 11.04
C TRP A 151 6.44 -2.95 11.65
N LEU A 152 6.89 -1.72 11.32
CA LEU A 152 8.08 -1.09 11.93
C LEU A 152 7.98 -1.05 13.46
N VAL A 153 6.84 -0.60 14.00
CA VAL A 153 6.56 -0.58 15.44
C VAL A 153 6.17 -1.95 16.02
N GLY A 154 6.10 -2.98 15.17
CA GLY A 154 5.78 -4.35 15.58
C GLY A 154 4.32 -4.55 15.98
N VAL A 155 3.41 -3.87 15.30
CA VAL A 155 1.96 -4.04 15.47
C VAL A 155 1.38 -4.52 14.14
N GLU A 156 0.41 -5.41 14.18
CA GLU A 156 -0.36 -5.78 12.98
C GLU A 156 -1.84 -5.41 13.09
N PRO A 157 -2.46 -5.00 11.97
CA PRO A 157 -3.89 -4.80 11.90
C PRO A 157 -4.63 -6.14 11.88
N VAL A 158 -5.74 -6.22 12.61
CA VAL A 158 -6.60 -7.40 12.68
C VAL A 158 -8.01 -7.06 12.21
N ALA A 159 -8.52 -7.85 11.28
CA ALA A 159 -9.88 -7.74 10.79
C ALA A 159 -10.89 -8.31 11.80
N ASP A 160 -12.06 -7.69 11.91
CA ASP A 160 -13.20 -8.27 12.62
C ASP A 160 -13.86 -9.42 11.82
N SER A 161 -14.90 -10.03 12.39
CA SER A 161 -15.58 -11.18 11.79
C SER A 161 -16.22 -10.90 10.42
N ILE A 162 -16.42 -9.63 10.06
CA ILE A 162 -16.96 -9.23 8.75
C ILE A 162 -15.90 -8.60 7.84
N GLY A 163 -14.63 -8.65 8.23
CA GLY A 163 -13.49 -8.23 7.40
C GLY A 163 -13.06 -6.78 7.58
N ARG A 164 -13.64 -6.03 8.52
CA ARG A 164 -13.24 -4.63 8.76
C ARG A 164 -12.00 -4.56 9.63
N VAL A 165 -11.01 -3.82 9.18
CA VAL A 165 -9.75 -3.61 9.90
C VAL A 165 -9.92 -2.48 10.92
N ASN A 166 -10.17 -2.86 12.17
CA ASN A 166 -10.39 -1.91 13.27
C ASN A 166 -9.70 -2.30 14.60
N LYS A 167 -9.07 -3.48 14.63
CA LYS A 167 -8.32 -4.01 15.78
C LYS A 167 -6.83 -4.06 15.48
N LEU A 168 -6.04 -4.15 16.54
CA LEU A 168 -4.58 -4.26 16.48
C LEU A 168 -4.13 -5.40 17.37
N ARG A 169 -3.04 -6.05 16.97
CA ARG A 169 -2.29 -7.00 17.80
C ARG A 169 -0.85 -6.50 17.89
N LEU A 170 -0.36 -6.30 19.11
CA LEU A 170 1.07 -6.14 19.35
C LEU A 170 1.76 -7.47 19.07
N ILE A 171 2.70 -7.50 18.14
CA ILE A 171 3.48 -8.69 17.78
C ILE A 171 4.52 -8.91 18.87
N PRO A 172 4.59 -10.10 19.53
CA PRO A 172 5.64 -10.39 20.50
C PRO A 172 7.05 -10.21 19.92
N LEU A 173 8.02 -9.77 20.72
CA LEU A 173 9.38 -9.51 20.24
C LEU A 173 10.03 -10.77 19.65
N GLU A 174 9.70 -11.95 20.18
CA GLU A 174 10.19 -13.23 19.67
C GLU A 174 9.67 -13.53 18.24
N GLU A 175 8.42 -13.13 17.95
CA GLU A 175 7.82 -13.24 16.62
C GLU A 175 8.35 -12.14 15.68
N LEU A 176 8.59 -10.93 16.22
CA LEU A 176 9.12 -9.79 15.47
C LEU A 176 10.59 -9.98 15.07
N GLY A 177 11.39 -10.64 15.90
CA GLY A 177 12.78 -11.00 15.62
C GLY A 177 13.77 -9.84 15.60
N ARG A 178 13.35 -8.64 16.02
CA ARG A 178 14.13 -7.40 16.09
C ARG A 178 13.50 -6.40 17.06
N PRO A 179 14.19 -5.31 17.42
CA PRO A 179 13.58 -4.22 18.16
C PRO A 179 12.37 -3.59 17.42
N ARG A 180 11.44 -3.01 18.18
CA ARG A 180 10.43 -2.10 17.64
C ARG A 180 11.10 -0.80 17.24
N ILE A 181 10.94 -0.43 15.98
CA ILE A 181 11.55 0.76 15.40
C ILE A 181 10.54 1.90 15.50
N ASP A 182 10.97 3.03 16.05
CA ASP A 182 10.12 4.22 16.14
C ASP A 182 9.86 4.79 14.74
N THR A 183 8.77 5.53 14.59
CA THR A 183 8.36 6.05 13.29
C THR A 183 7.88 7.47 13.42
N VAL A 184 8.22 8.33 12.46
CA VAL A 184 7.55 9.63 12.26
C VAL A 184 6.78 9.56 10.96
N VAL A 185 5.45 9.68 11.04
CA VAL A 185 4.58 9.45 9.89
C VAL A 185 3.95 10.76 9.43
N SER A 186 4.34 11.19 8.25
CA SER A 186 3.77 12.36 7.57
C SER A 186 2.66 11.91 6.62
N CYS A 187 1.41 12.06 7.02
CA CYS A 187 0.26 11.79 6.17
C CYS A 187 0.00 12.99 5.26
N SER A 188 -0.13 12.74 3.96
CA SER A 188 -0.62 13.76 3.02
C SER A 188 -2.06 14.17 3.37
N GLY A 189 -2.46 15.41 3.02
CA GLY A 189 -3.84 15.86 3.23
C GLY A 189 -4.89 14.95 2.57
N VAL A 190 -4.60 14.39 1.39
CA VAL A 190 -5.48 13.42 0.72
C VAL A 190 -5.58 12.09 1.52
N PHE A 191 -4.48 11.63 2.11
CA PHE A 191 -4.53 10.46 2.99
C PHE A 191 -5.38 10.74 4.23
N ARG A 192 -5.24 11.92 4.84
CA ARG A 192 -6.08 12.34 5.97
C ARG A 192 -7.56 12.31 5.60
N ASP A 193 -7.93 12.86 4.45
CA ASP A 193 -9.33 12.99 4.08
C ASP A 193 -9.99 11.64 3.74
N LEU A 194 -9.23 10.70 3.17
CA LEU A 194 -9.75 9.38 2.79
C LEU A 194 -9.63 8.33 3.90
N PHE A 195 -8.59 8.42 4.74
CA PHE A 195 -8.15 7.34 5.63
C PHE A 195 -7.88 7.83 7.07
N ILE A 196 -8.63 8.81 7.56
CA ILE A 196 -8.51 9.27 8.96
C ILE A 196 -8.71 8.14 9.99
N ASN A 197 -9.54 7.15 9.67
CA ASN A 197 -9.71 5.94 10.48
C ASN A 197 -8.40 5.13 10.57
N GLN A 198 -7.59 5.12 9.51
CA GLN A 198 -6.28 4.48 9.50
C GLN A 198 -5.23 5.29 10.23
N MET A 199 -5.29 6.63 10.18
CA MET A 199 -4.47 7.48 11.05
C MET A 199 -4.77 7.18 12.53
N ASN A 200 -6.04 7.04 12.89
CA ASN A 200 -6.43 6.64 14.25
C ASN A 200 -5.92 5.23 14.62
N LEU A 201 -5.97 4.28 13.70
CA LEU A 201 -5.45 2.93 13.93
C LEU A 201 -3.93 2.96 14.12
N LEU A 202 -3.20 3.73 13.31
CA LEU A 202 -1.75 3.86 13.40
C LEU A 202 -1.30 4.59 14.67
N ASP A 203 -1.99 5.64 15.10
CA ASP A 203 -1.73 6.32 16.38
C ASP A 203 -1.91 5.37 17.57
N ARG A 204 -2.97 4.56 17.56
CA ARG A 204 -3.17 3.51 18.56
C ARG A 204 -2.07 2.46 18.53
N ALA A 205 -1.56 2.09 17.36
CA ALA A 205 -0.46 1.13 17.20
C ALA A 205 0.84 1.65 17.83
N VAL A 206 1.23 2.89 17.51
CA VAL A 206 2.43 3.53 18.08
C VAL A 206 2.32 3.61 19.60
N LYS A 207 1.18 4.10 20.12
CA LYS A 207 0.97 4.21 21.57
C LYS A 207 0.95 2.85 22.27
N MET A 208 0.39 1.82 21.65
CA MET A 208 0.45 0.45 22.14
C MET A 208 1.89 -0.07 22.23
N ALA A 209 2.75 0.25 21.24
CA ALA A 209 4.17 -0.09 21.29
C ALA A 209 4.92 0.72 22.37
N ALA A 210 4.63 2.01 22.54
CA ALA A 210 5.25 2.84 23.58
C ALA A 210 4.94 2.34 25.00
N GLU A 211 3.70 1.91 25.24
CA GLU A 211 3.20 1.46 26.54
C GLU A 211 3.62 0.02 26.89
N ALA A 212 4.10 -0.76 25.92
CA ALA A 212 4.52 -2.14 26.13
C ALA A 212 5.67 -2.23 27.17
N ASP A 213 5.56 -3.16 28.11
CA ASP A 213 6.59 -3.38 29.14
C ASP A 213 7.74 -4.20 28.57
N GLU A 214 8.61 -3.54 27.82
CA GLU A 214 9.74 -4.13 27.11
C GLU A 214 11.04 -3.35 27.36
N PRO A 215 12.21 -4.02 27.28
CA PRO A 215 13.51 -3.35 27.38
C PRO A 215 13.69 -2.24 26.33
N LEU A 216 14.33 -1.13 26.72
CA LEU A 216 14.48 0.06 25.86
C LEU A 216 15.39 -0.18 24.64
N ASP A 217 16.30 -1.15 24.72
CA ASP A 217 17.14 -1.61 23.61
C ASP A 217 16.40 -2.53 22.62
N GLN A 218 15.20 -2.99 22.98
CA GLN A 218 14.30 -3.77 22.13
C GLN A 218 13.04 -2.98 21.71
N ASN A 219 12.84 -1.78 22.24
CA ASN A 219 11.67 -0.97 21.95
C ASN A 219 12.04 0.52 21.87
N PHE A 220 12.42 0.96 20.67
CA PHE A 220 12.84 2.34 20.44
C PHE A 220 11.66 3.32 20.52
N VAL A 221 10.43 2.87 20.23
CA VAL A 221 9.21 3.68 20.45
C VAL A 221 9.12 4.08 21.92
N ARG A 222 9.22 3.11 22.83
CA ARG A 222 9.18 3.33 24.28
C ARG A 222 10.38 4.14 24.77
N LYS A 223 11.59 3.81 24.31
CA LYS A 223 12.83 4.53 24.63
C LYS A 223 12.67 6.03 24.40
N HIS A 224 12.32 6.43 23.17
CA HIS A 224 12.16 7.84 22.83
C HIS A 224 10.97 8.47 23.54
N SER A 225 9.84 7.76 23.66
CA SER A 225 8.64 8.33 24.28
C SER A 225 8.84 8.61 25.78
N LEU A 226 9.61 7.79 26.50
CA LEU A 226 9.95 8.05 27.91
C LEU A 226 10.86 9.27 28.06
N GLU A 227 11.92 9.35 27.25
CA GLU A 227 12.85 10.50 27.23
C GLU A 227 12.10 11.81 26.92
N GLN A 228 11.24 11.80 25.91
CA GLN A 228 10.42 12.96 25.52
C GLN A 228 9.37 13.32 26.58
N ALA A 229 8.77 12.32 27.24
CA ALA A 229 7.81 12.57 28.32
C ALA A 229 8.47 13.29 29.51
N GLU A 230 9.69 12.91 29.86
CA GLU A 230 10.49 13.57 30.90
C GLU A 230 10.89 14.98 30.49
N GLU A 231 11.45 15.16 29.29
CA GLU A 231 11.90 16.46 28.78
C GLU A 231 10.75 17.48 28.68
N LEU A 232 9.59 17.05 28.20
CA LEU A 232 8.44 17.92 27.96
C LEU A 232 7.50 18.02 29.17
N GLY A 233 7.67 17.20 30.20
CA GLY A 233 6.79 17.17 31.37
C GLY A 233 5.35 16.72 31.06
N ILE A 234 5.18 15.78 30.14
CA ILE A 234 3.89 15.23 29.69
C ILE A 234 3.80 13.73 29.94
N ASP A 235 2.61 13.14 29.79
CA ASP A 235 2.47 11.69 29.92
C ASP A 235 3.07 10.93 28.73
N LEU A 236 3.45 9.67 28.96
CA LEU A 236 4.06 8.78 27.96
C LEU A 236 3.23 8.67 26.68
N ARG A 237 1.90 8.57 26.81
CA ARG A 237 1.00 8.36 25.68
C ARG A 237 0.94 9.60 24.79
N THR A 238 0.96 10.79 25.39
CA THR A 238 1.06 12.06 24.65
C THR A 238 2.44 12.23 24.00
N ALA A 239 3.53 11.87 24.71
CA ALA A 239 4.88 11.91 24.16
C ALA A 239 5.07 10.98 22.94
N ALA A 240 4.35 9.86 22.89
CA ALA A 240 4.30 8.92 21.76
C ALA A 240 3.49 9.42 20.54
N THR A 241 3.29 10.74 20.38
CA THR A 241 2.62 11.30 19.20
C THR A 241 3.55 11.26 17.99
N ARG A 242 3.15 10.53 16.94
CA ARG A 242 3.97 10.28 15.74
C ARG A 242 3.25 10.49 14.40
N ILE A 243 1.93 10.69 14.43
CA ILE A 243 1.10 10.72 13.22
C ILE A 243 0.71 12.16 12.91
N PHE A 244 1.34 12.73 11.90
CA PHE A 244 1.21 14.14 11.53
C PHE A 244 0.55 14.29 10.16
N SER A 245 -0.05 15.45 9.92
CA SER A 245 -0.65 15.83 8.64
C SER A 245 -0.76 17.35 8.57
N ASN A 246 -1.03 17.87 7.38
CA ASN A 246 -1.53 19.24 7.23
C ASN A 246 -2.81 19.47 8.06
N SER A 247 -3.04 20.71 8.47
CA SER A 247 -4.32 21.20 9.00
C SER A 247 -5.48 20.89 8.06
N ALA A 248 -6.67 20.70 8.61
CA ALA A 248 -7.88 20.42 7.84
C ALA A 248 -8.11 21.47 6.74
N GLY A 249 -8.37 21.02 5.51
CA GLY A 249 -8.51 21.89 4.33
C GLY A 249 -7.20 22.34 3.68
N SER A 250 -6.04 22.03 4.26
CA SER A 250 -4.71 22.30 3.67
C SER A 250 -4.06 21.04 3.10
N TYR A 251 -3.21 21.23 2.09
CA TYR A 251 -2.52 20.16 1.35
C TYR A 251 -1.11 20.60 0.95
N SER A 252 -0.21 19.62 0.83
CA SER A 252 1.21 19.79 0.47
C SER A 252 2.04 20.54 1.53
N ALA A 253 3.37 20.48 1.37
CA ALA A 253 4.31 21.25 2.19
C ALA A 253 4.66 22.62 1.57
N ASN A 254 4.02 23.02 0.46
CA ASN A 254 4.36 24.21 -0.35
C ASN A 254 5.80 24.27 -0.91
N VAL A 255 6.68 23.30 -0.60
CA VAL A 255 8.04 23.20 -1.17
C VAL A 255 8.01 23.17 -2.70
N GLY A 256 7.11 22.38 -3.30
CA GLY A 256 6.96 22.33 -4.76
C GLY A 256 6.56 23.68 -5.36
N LEU A 257 5.65 24.41 -4.70
CA LEU A 257 5.22 25.73 -5.12
C LEU A 257 6.35 26.77 -4.97
N ALA A 258 7.18 26.66 -3.93
CA ALA A 258 8.34 27.51 -3.74
C ALA A 258 9.35 27.31 -4.88
N ILE A 259 9.67 26.07 -5.21
CA ILE A 259 10.58 25.72 -6.30
C ILE A 259 10.04 26.20 -7.66
N GLU A 260 8.75 25.95 -7.94
CA GLU A 260 8.10 26.34 -9.20
C GLU A 260 8.15 27.86 -9.44
N ASN A 261 7.97 28.64 -8.38
CA ASN A 261 7.96 30.10 -8.46
C ASN A 261 9.36 30.74 -8.32
N GLY A 262 10.43 29.94 -8.28
CA GLY A 262 11.79 30.43 -8.05
C GLY A 262 12.01 31.04 -6.66
N GLY A 263 11.17 30.68 -5.69
CA GLY A 263 11.36 30.92 -4.27
C GLY A 263 12.30 29.90 -3.61
N GLY A 264 12.60 30.08 -2.33
CA GLY A 264 13.53 29.20 -1.60
C GLY A 264 14.99 29.56 -1.87
N LYS A 265 15.41 30.77 -1.47
CA LYS A 265 16.81 31.20 -1.61
C LYS A 265 17.75 30.49 -0.65
N ASP A 266 17.20 29.91 0.41
CA ASP A 266 17.90 29.15 1.43
C ASP A 266 17.06 27.90 1.79
N GLU A 267 17.74 26.79 2.08
CA GLU A 267 17.10 25.52 2.45
C GLU A 267 16.28 25.66 3.74
N SER A 268 16.66 26.58 4.63
CA SER A 268 15.91 26.89 5.86
C SER A 268 14.48 27.38 5.62
N GLN A 269 14.18 27.90 4.42
CA GLN A 269 12.82 28.32 4.04
C GLN A 269 11.96 27.16 3.53
N LEU A 270 12.60 26.05 3.15
CA LEU A 270 11.94 24.85 2.65
C LEU A 270 11.71 23.81 3.76
N GLN A 271 12.49 23.89 4.85
CA GLN A 271 12.41 23.06 6.06
C GLN A 271 11.32 23.57 7.01
#